data_AF-A0A387H4P0-F1
#
_entry.id   AF-A0A387H4P0-F1
#
_cell.length_a   1.000
_cell.length_b   1.000
_cell.length_c   1.000
_cell.angle_alpha   90.00
_cell.angle_beta   90.00
_cell.angle_gamma   90.00
#
_symmetry.space_group_name_H-M   'P 1'
#
loop_
_entity.id
_entity.type
_entity.pdbx_description
1 polymer ?
#
loop_
_entity_poly.entity_id
_entity_poly.type
_entity_poly.pdbx_seq_one_letter_code
_entity_poly.pdbx_strand_id
1 'polypeptide(L)'
;MLEPHPKTLRILLARYAEARITHAHTKSVAASKEIDDVVHALCAATSTACVEEAIAAADLLLAASSCQSPAAVARDRASLAA
;
A
#
# COMPACT_ATOMS: atom_id res chain seq x y z
N MET A 1 -4.97 -18.61 -1.26
CA MET A 1 -3.96 -17.70 -0.66
C MET A 1 -4.67 -16.75 0.28
N LEU A 2 -4.04 -16.38 1.38
CA LEU A 2 -4.58 -15.44 2.37
C LEU A 2 -4.60 -14.04 1.73
N GLU A 3 -5.78 -13.44 1.56
CA GLU A 3 -5.85 -12.06 1.05
C GLU A 3 -5.06 -11.12 1.98
N PRO A 4 -4.18 -10.27 1.43
CA PRO A 4 -3.39 -9.36 2.24
C PRO A 4 -4.30 -8.39 2.98
N HIS A 5 -4.16 -8.32 4.30
CA HIS A 5 -4.97 -7.40 5.10
C HIS A 5 -4.68 -5.95 4.66
N PRO A 6 -5.71 -5.10 4.47
CA PRO A 6 -5.54 -3.76 3.89
C PRO A 6 -4.70 -2.83 4.78
N LYS A 7 -4.57 -3.12 6.08
CA LYS A 7 -3.61 -2.42 6.96
C LYS A 7 -2.16 -2.75 6.62
N THR A 8 -1.86 -4.01 6.29
CA THR A 8 -0.52 -4.47 5.92
C THR A 8 -0.07 -3.82 4.62
N LEU A 9 -0.95 -3.74 3.62
CA LEU A 9 -0.67 -3.04 2.35
C LEU A 9 -0.30 -1.57 2.58
N ARG A 10 -1.07 -0.84 3.40
CA ARG A 10 -0.76 0.57 3.73
C ARG A 10 0.60 0.72 4.42
N ILE A 11 0.94 -0.18 5.34
CA ILE A 11 2.23 -0.16 6.03
C ILE A 11 3.37 -0.42 5.04
N LEU A 12 3.22 -1.39 4.13
CA LEU A 12 4.22 -1.68 3.11
C LEU A 12 4.44 -0.49 2.17
N LEU A 13 3.36 0.15 1.71
CA LEU A 13 3.45 1.34 0.84
C LEU A 13 4.13 2.52 1.54
N ALA A 14 3.81 2.77 2.82
CA ALA A 14 4.46 3.84 3.59
C ALA A 14 5.96 3.58 3.77
N ARG A 15 6.34 2.36 4.15
CA ARG A 15 7.76 1.97 4.31
C ARG A 15 8.52 2.04 2.99
N TYR A 16 7.90 1.64 1.88
CA TYR A 16 8.50 1.79 0.55
C TYR A 16 8.81 3.26 0.25
N ALA A 17 7.87 4.16 0.49
CA ALA A 17 8.05 5.59 0.27
C ALA A 17 9.18 6.18 1.15
N GLU A 18 9.20 5.85 2.44
CA GLU A 18 10.24 6.28 3.38
C GLU A 18 11.64 5.80 2.97
N ALA A 19 11.76 4.53 2.59
CA ALA A 19 13.02 3.94 2.15
C ALA A 19 13.50 4.57 0.83
N ARG A 20 12.59 4.83 -0.12
CA ARG A 20 12.86 5.55 -1.37
C ARG A 20 13.37 6.96 -1.12
N ILE A 21 12.73 7.71 -0.23
CA ILE A 21 13.14 9.07 0.17
C ILE A 21 14.54 9.02 0.77
N THR A 22 14.77 8.15 1.75
CA THR A 22 16.06 7.99 2.43
C THR A 22 17.18 7.62 1.45
N HIS A 23 16.92 6.67 0.55
CA HIS A 23 17.89 6.25 -0.47
C HIS A 23 18.22 7.40 -1.44
N ALA A 24 17.23 8.17 -1.88
CA ALA A 24 17.46 9.32 -2.76
C ALA A 24 18.34 10.39 -2.09
N HIS A 25 18.16 10.63 -0.79
CA HIS A 25 18.94 11.61 -0.04
C HIS A 25 20.38 11.14 0.28
N THR A 26 20.55 9.87 0.64
CA THR A 26 21.81 9.40 1.26
C THR A 26 22.60 8.44 0.37
N LYS A 27 22.00 7.93 -0.71
CA LYS A 27 22.52 6.79 -1.50
C LYS A 27 22.90 5.59 -0.62
N SER A 28 22.23 5.43 0.52
CA SER A 28 22.54 4.39 1.50
C SER A 28 22.24 2.99 0.95
N VAL A 29 23.21 2.09 1.11
CA VAL A 29 23.06 0.66 0.80
C VAL A 29 22.02 0.00 1.70
N ALA A 30 21.89 0.45 2.96
CA ALA A 30 20.86 -0.07 3.87
C ALA A 30 19.45 0.29 3.39
N ALA A 31 19.26 1.52 2.90
CA ALA A 31 17.98 1.94 2.33
C ALA A 31 17.67 1.21 1.00
N SER A 32 18.70 0.90 0.20
CA SER A 32 18.52 0.07 -1.00
C SER A 32 18.02 -1.33 -0.65
N LYS A 33 18.61 -1.95 0.38
CA LYS A 33 18.17 -3.27 0.84
C LYS A 33 16.74 -3.24 1.39
N GLU A 34 16.38 -2.20 2.15
CA GLU A 34 15.02 -2.05 2.64
C GLU A 34 14.00 -1.87 1.49
N ILE A 35 14.37 -1.14 0.43
CA ILE A 35 13.55 -1.05 -0.78
C ILE A 35 13.32 -2.45 -1.36
N ASP A 36 14.38 -3.24 -1.54
CA ASP A 36 14.26 -4.60 -2.11
C ASP A 36 13.40 -5.52 -1.24
N ASP A 37 13.58 -5.48 0.09
CA ASP A 37 12.79 -6.27 1.04
C ASP A 37 11.30 -5.90 0.98
N VAL A 38 10.98 -4.60 0.91
CA VAL A 38 9.59 -4.13 0.81
C VAL A 38 8.99 -4.44 -0.55
N VAL A 39 9.74 -4.31 -1.64
CA VAL A 39 9.30 -4.69 -2.99
C VAL A 39 8.96 -6.18 -3.04
N HIS A 40 9.84 -7.02 -2.49
CA HIS A 40 9.60 -8.47 -2.43
C HIS A 40 8.31 -8.80 -1.66
N ALA A 41 8.10 -8.18 -0.51
CA ALA A 41 6.89 -8.36 0.28
C ALA A 41 5.63 -7.88 -0.44
N LEU A 42 5.71 -6.75 -1.16
CA LEU A 42 4.57 -6.19 -1.89
C LEU A 42 4.18 -7.07 -3.09
N CYS A 43 5.16 -7.52 -3.87
CA CYS A 43 4.93 -8.46 -4.98
C CYS A 43 4.34 -9.79 -4.47
N ALA A 44 4.86 -10.33 -3.36
CA ALA A 44 4.32 -11.55 -2.77
C ALA A 44 2.88 -11.37 -2.25
N ALA A 45 2.58 -10.22 -1.62
CA ALA A 45 1.25 -9.92 -1.10
C ALA A 45 0.21 -9.72 -2.22
N THR A 46 0.62 -9.14 -3.34
CA THR A 46 -0.26 -8.80 -4.47
C THR A 46 -0.21 -9.84 -5.60
N SER A 47 0.64 -10.86 -5.49
CA SER A 47 0.88 -11.88 -6.53
C SER A 47 1.30 -11.29 -7.89
N THR A 48 2.09 -10.21 -7.88
CA THR A 48 2.61 -9.55 -9.08
C THR A 48 4.10 -9.80 -9.27
N ALA A 49 4.63 -9.48 -10.45
CA ALA A 49 6.04 -9.70 -10.79
C ALA A 49 6.92 -8.45 -10.62
N CYS A 50 6.33 -7.25 -10.68
CA CYS A 50 7.04 -5.97 -10.62
C CYS A 50 6.44 -5.04 -9.56
N VAL A 51 7.26 -4.09 -9.06
CA VAL A 51 6.84 -3.14 -8.02
C VAL A 51 5.73 -2.21 -8.51
N GLU A 52 5.77 -1.78 -9.77
CA GLU A 52 4.75 -0.90 -10.33
C GLU A 52 3.38 -1.60 -10.37
N GLU A 53 3.37 -2.88 -10.79
CA GLU A 53 2.17 -3.72 -10.77
C GLU A 53 1.70 -3.97 -9.34
N ALA A 54 2.64 -4.21 -8.42
CA ALA A 54 2.35 -4.45 -7.01
C ALA A 54 1.69 -3.22 -6.35
N ILE A 55 2.16 -2.01 -6.65
CA ILE A 55 1.57 -0.77 -6.17
C ILE A 55 0.16 -0.60 -6.73
N ALA A 56 -0.01 -0.74 -8.06
CA ALA A 56 -1.32 -0.63 -8.69
C ALA A 56 -2.34 -1.65 -8.14
N ALA A 57 -1.91 -2.91 -7.95
CA ALA A 57 -2.74 -3.95 -7.36
C ALA A 57 -3.08 -3.64 -5.89
N ALA A 58 -2.11 -3.17 -5.11
CA ALA A 58 -2.35 -2.76 -3.72
C ALA A 58 -3.37 -1.62 -3.65
N ASP A 59 -3.27 -0.60 -4.51
CA ASP A 59 -4.21 0.52 -4.54
C ASP A 59 -5.63 0.08 -4.92
N LEU A 60 -5.77 -0.84 -5.88
CA LEU A 60 -7.07 -1.43 -6.24
C LEU A 60 -7.68 -2.21 -5.06
N LEU A 61 -6.89 -3.02 -4.36
CA LEU A 61 -7.33 -3.76 -3.17
C LEU A 61 -7.75 -2.82 -2.03
N LEU A 62 -7.02 -1.72 -1.85
CA LEU A 62 -7.33 -0.69 -0.85
C LEU A 62 -8.59 0.09 -1.19
N ALA A 63 -8.81 0.42 -2.47
CA ALA A 63 -10.03 1.06 -2.96
C ALA A 63 -11.26 0.15 -2.82
N ALA A 64 -11.13 -1.15 -3.14
CA ALA A 64 -12.20 -2.11 -2.92
C ALA A 64 -12.56 -2.23 -1.42
N SER A 65 -11.55 -2.25 -0.55
CA SER A 65 -11.72 -2.32 0.91
C SER A 65 -12.38 -1.05 1.50
N SER A 66 -12.14 0.12 0.92
CA SER A 66 -12.77 1.37 1.38
C SER A 66 -14.24 1.43 0.99
N CYS A 67 -14.61 0.93 -0.20
CA CYS A 67 -16.01 0.76 -0.62
C CYS A 67 -16.78 -0.23 0.26
N GLN A 68 -16.09 -1.25 0.79
CA GLN A 68 -16.68 -2.24 1.69
C GLN A 68 -16.75 -1.80 3.16
N SER A 69 -16.20 -0.63 3.52
CA SER A 69 -16.33 -0.09 4.88
C SER A 69 -17.65 0.67 5.04
N PRO A 70 -18.68 0.10 5.70
CA PRO A 70 -20.00 0.75 5.86
C PRO A 70 -19.94 2.06 6.68
N ALA A 71 -18.82 2.32 7.38
CA ALA A 71 -18.59 3.55 8.14
C ALA A 71 -18.38 4.80 7.27
N ALA A 72 -17.98 4.66 5.99
CA ALA A 72 -17.79 5.80 5.10
C ALA A 72 -19.09 6.23 4.40
N VAL A 73 -19.92 5.27 3.98
CA VAL A 73 -21.21 5.54 3.30
C VAL A 73 -22.25 6.18 4.23
N ALA A 74 -22.18 5.92 5.54
CA ALA A 74 -23.09 6.54 6.51
C ALA A 74 -22.82 8.05 6.73
N ARG A 75 -21.58 8.51 6.55
CA ARG A 75 -21.21 9.92 6.78
C ARG A 75 -21.56 10.82 5.60
N ASP A 76 -21.46 10.28 4.38
CA ASP A 76 -21.75 11.03 3.14
C ASP A 76 -23.25 11.35 2.99
N ARG A 77 -24.14 10.41 3.35
CA ARG A 77 -25.60 10.69 3.41
C ARG A 77 -26.01 11.66 4.50
N ALA A 78 -25.31 11.68 5.63
CA ALA A 78 -25.60 12.60 6.72
C ALA A 78 -25.19 14.05 6.38
N SER A 79 -24.16 14.24 5.55
CA SER A 79 -23.71 15.57 5.12
C SER A 79 -24.52 16.17 3.97
N LEU A 80 -25.24 15.35 3.19
CA LEU A 80 -26.11 15.82 2.11
C LEU A 80 -27.54 16.18 2.58
N ALA A 81 -27.83 15.97 3.86
CA ALA A 81 -29.15 16.17 4.48
C ALA A 81 -29.20 17.34 5.50
N ALA A 82 -28.16 18.18 5.53
CA ALA A 82 -28.09 19.41 6.33
C ALA A 82 -28.07 20.64 5.41
#